data_AF-A0A1S4E5Y9-F1
#
_entry.id   AF-A0A1S4E5Y9-F1
#
_cell.length_a   1.000
_cell.length_b   1.000
_cell.length_c   1.000
_cell.angle_alpha   90.00
_cell.angle_beta   90.00
_cell.angle_gamma   90.00
#
_symmetry.space_group_name_H-M   'P 1'
#
loop_
_entity.id
_entity.type
_entity.pdbx_description
1 polymer ?
#
loop_
_entity_poly.entity_id
_entity_poly.type
_entity_poly.pdbx_seq_one_letter_code
_entity_poly.pdbx_strand_id
1 'polypeptide(L)'
;LSDLEASKCIGIEDDMDLSPSNLGMIASYYYISYTTIERFSSSLTAKTKMKGLLEILASASEYALLPIRPGEEELIRRLINHQRFSFENPKCTDPHVKANALLQAHFSRQSVGGNLALDQREVVISASRLLQAMVDV
;
A
#
# COMPACT_ATOMS: atom_id res chain seq x y z
N LEU A 1 7.08 7.42 -20.74
CA LEU A 1 6.05 6.71 -21.54
C LEU A 1 6.31 5.22 -21.51
N SER A 2 7.54 4.77 -21.81
CA SER A 2 7.98 3.37 -21.63
C SER A 2 7.55 2.74 -20.31
N ASP A 3 7.76 3.42 -19.18
CA ASP A 3 7.45 2.84 -17.87
C ASP A 3 5.94 2.72 -17.64
N LEU A 4 5.15 3.68 -18.13
CA LEU A 4 3.69 3.63 -18.05
C LEU A 4 3.11 2.55 -18.95
N GLU A 5 3.68 2.34 -20.13
CA GLU A 5 3.31 1.27 -21.05
C GLU A 5 3.70 -0.10 -20.47
N ALA A 6 4.91 -0.24 -19.92
CA ALA A 6 5.37 -1.47 -19.25
C ALA A 6 4.48 -1.84 -18.06
N SER A 7 4.05 -0.85 -17.27
CA SER A 7 3.06 -1.01 -16.20
C SER A 7 1.62 -1.12 -16.70
N LYS A 8 1.40 -1.23 -18.01
CA LYS A 8 0.11 -1.38 -18.69
C LYS A 8 -0.90 -0.29 -18.33
N CYS A 9 -0.45 0.93 -18.05
CA CYS A 9 -1.28 2.09 -17.74
C CYS A 9 -1.70 2.87 -18.99
N ILE A 10 -0.94 2.76 -20.08
CA ILE A 10 -1.23 3.36 -21.38
C ILE A 10 -0.96 2.35 -22.49
N GLY A 11 -1.63 2.51 -23.63
CA GLY A 11 -1.25 1.90 -24.90
C GLY A 11 -0.53 2.91 -25.79
N ILE A 12 0.48 2.47 -26.53
CA ILE A 12 1.17 3.25 -27.55
C ILE A 12 0.95 2.57 -28.91
N GLU A 13 0.34 3.28 -29.85
CA GLU A 13 0.11 2.82 -31.22
C GLU A 13 0.97 3.66 -32.19
N ASP A 14 1.58 3.02 -33.18
CA ASP A 14 2.45 3.63 -34.20
C ASP A 14 3.56 4.56 -33.63
N ASP A 15 4.07 4.25 -32.43
CA ASP A 15 5.07 5.02 -31.67
C ASP A 15 4.67 6.49 -31.37
N MET A 16 3.39 6.84 -31.55
CA MET A 16 2.92 8.23 -31.51
C MET A 16 1.58 8.40 -30.77
N ASP A 17 0.61 7.52 -31.01
CA ASP A 17 -0.74 7.64 -30.49
C ASP A 17 -0.86 7.02 -29.09
N LEU A 18 -1.45 7.76 -28.15
CA LEU A 18 -1.60 7.34 -26.76
C LEU A 18 -3.06 7.08 -26.42
N SER A 19 -3.33 5.95 -25.78
CA SER A 19 -4.65 5.64 -25.21
C SER A 19 -4.54 5.23 -23.73
N PRO A 20 -5.49 5.64 -22.87
CA PRO A 20 -5.51 5.19 -21.48
C PRO A 20 -5.98 3.73 -21.41
N SER A 21 -5.33 2.92 -20.58
CA SER A 21 -5.83 1.59 -20.23
C SER A 21 -6.73 1.64 -18.99
N ASN A 22 -7.39 0.52 -18.65
CA ASN A 22 -8.12 0.42 -17.38
C ASN A 22 -7.24 0.74 -16.16
N LEU A 23 -5.99 0.24 -16.12
CA LEU A 23 -5.10 0.51 -15.00
C LEU A 23 -4.71 2.00 -14.91
N GLY A 24 -4.47 2.64 -16.06
CA GLY A 24 -4.18 4.08 -16.10
C GLY A 24 -5.38 4.92 -15.67
N MET A 25 -6.60 4.53 -16.06
CA MET A 25 -7.84 5.19 -15.63
C MET A 25 -8.04 5.07 -14.12
N ILE A 26 -7.86 3.89 -13.53
CA ILE A 26 -7.95 3.67 -12.08
C ILE A 26 -6.91 4.51 -11.33
N ALA A 27 -5.64 4.47 -11.77
CA ALA A 27 -4.57 5.26 -11.17
C ALA A 27 -4.90 6.76 -11.15
N SER A 28 -5.35 7.28 -12.30
CA SER A 28 -5.71 8.68 -12.46
C SER A 28 -6.93 9.07 -11.61
N TYR A 29 -7.97 8.24 -11.61
CA TYR A 29 -9.23 8.50 -10.91
C TYR A 29 -9.06 8.62 -9.39
N TYR A 30 -8.30 7.70 -8.80
CA TYR A 30 -8.06 7.68 -7.35
C TYR A 30 -6.84 8.50 -6.90
N TYR A 31 -6.12 9.12 -7.84
CA TYR A 31 -4.88 9.86 -7.57
C TYR A 31 -3.83 8.99 -6.87
N ILE A 32 -3.58 7.80 -7.40
CA ILE A 32 -2.66 6.78 -6.89
C ILE A 32 -1.50 6.62 -7.88
N SER A 33 -0.30 6.34 -7.38
CA SER A 33 0.86 6.10 -8.22
C SER A 33 0.64 4.92 -9.18
N TYR A 34 1.06 5.07 -10.44
CA TYR A 34 1.01 3.98 -11.41
C TYR A 34 1.78 2.74 -10.93
N THR A 35 2.87 2.93 -10.18
CA THR A 35 3.65 1.85 -9.57
C THR A 35 2.88 1.09 -8.49
N THR A 36 1.94 1.75 -7.81
CA THR A 36 1.04 1.10 -6.84
C THR A 36 0.00 0.26 -7.58
N ILE A 37 -0.59 0.78 -8.65
CA ILE A 37 -1.55 0.04 -9.47
C ILE A 37 -0.88 -1.15 -10.18
N GLU A 38 0.35 -0.99 -10.66
CA GLU A 38 1.16 -2.09 -11.19
C GLU A 38 1.32 -3.21 -10.16
N ARG A 39 1.72 -2.86 -8.93
CA ARG A 39 1.86 -3.82 -7.82
C ARG A 39 0.54 -4.49 -7.46
N PHE A 40 -0.56 -3.75 -7.45
CA PHE A 40 -1.88 -4.30 -7.19
C PHE A 40 -2.27 -5.30 -8.29
N SER A 41 -2.12 -4.91 -9.56
CA SER A 41 -2.41 -5.76 -10.71
C SER A 41 -1.56 -7.03 -10.74
N SER A 42 -0.28 -6.96 -10.34
CA SER A 42 0.60 -8.13 -10.32
C SER A 42 0.37 -9.06 -9.12
N SER A 43 -0.16 -8.55 -8.01
CA SER A 43 -0.23 -9.27 -6.73
C SER A 43 -1.63 -9.75 -6.37
N LEU A 44 -2.67 -9.06 -6.85
CA LEU A 44 -4.05 -9.46 -6.66
C LEU A 44 -4.39 -10.65 -7.55
N THR A 45 -5.01 -11.66 -6.95
CA THR A 45 -5.47 -12.86 -7.64
C THR A 45 -6.85 -13.23 -7.10
N ALA A 46 -7.60 -14.04 -7.84
CA ALA A 46 -8.89 -14.58 -7.38
C ALA A 46 -8.81 -15.40 -6.08
N LYS A 47 -7.59 -15.77 -5.63
CA LYS A 47 -7.36 -16.54 -4.40
C LYS A 47 -6.85 -15.68 -3.24
N THR A 48 -6.59 -14.40 -3.46
CA THR A 48 -6.05 -13.51 -2.44
C THR A 48 -7.06 -13.35 -1.29
N LYS A 49 -6.63 -13.66 -0.07
CA LYS A 49 -7.44 -13.57 1.15
C LYS A 49 -7.06 -12.33 1.96
N MET A 50 -7.79 -12.09 3.05
CA MET A 50 -7.63 -10.90 3.90
C MET A 50 -6.17 -10.58 4.31
N LYS A 51 -5.37 -11.58 4.70
CA LYS A 51 -3.94 -11.37 5.01
C LYS A 51 -3.19 -10.79 3.80
N GLY A 52 -3.36 -11.42 2.63
CA GLY A 52 -2.72 -10.98 1.39
C GLY A 52 -3.22 -9.63 0.90
N LEU A 53 -4.54 -9.33 1.03
CA LEU A 53 -5.08 -8.02 0.70
C LEU A 53 -4.42 -6.91 1.53
N LEU A 54 -4.25 -7.16 2.83
CA LEU A 54 -3.60 -6.22 3.72
C LEU A 54 -2.11 -6.03 3.40
N GLU A 55 -1.40 -7.10 3.08
CA GLU A 55 0.00 -7.05 2.65
C GLU A 55 0.16 -6.27 1.33
N ILE A 56 -0.72 -6.50 0.36
CA ILE A 56 -0.76 -5.78 -0.91
C ILE A 56 -1.05 -4.31 -0.66
N LEU A 57 -2.07 -3.98 0.13
CA LEU A 57 -2.39 -2.59 0.51
C LEU A 57 -1.17 -1.88 1.12
N ALA A 58 -0.50 -2.51 2.08
CA ALA A 58 0.67 -1.93 2.75
C ALA A 58 1.90 -1.80 1.84
N SER A 59 1.96 -2.55 0.73
CA SER A 59 3.03 -2.46 -0.27
C SER A 59 2.91 -1.25 -1.22
N ALA A 60 1.84 -0.47 -1.09
CA ALA A 60 1.58 0.72 -1.89
C ALA A 60 2.73 1.74 -1.78
N SER A 61 3.08 2.34 -2.90
CA SER A 61 4.18 3.31 -3.02
C SER A 61 3.93 4.58 -2.21
N GLU A 62 2.67 4.91 -1.95
CA GLU A 62 2.22 6.01 -1.09
C GLU A 62 2.78 5.88 0.33
N TYR A 63 3.00 4.64 0.80
CA TYR A 63 3.55 4.39 2.13
C TYR A 63 5.09 4.41 2.16
N ALA A 64 5.78 4.45 1.02
CA ALA A 64 7.25 4.48 0.99
C ALA A 64 7.83 5.73 1.66
N LEU A 65 7.05 6.82 1.75
CA LEU A 65 7.44 8.07 2.39
C LEU A 65 7.13 8.12 3.89
N LEU A 66 6.57 7.04 4.47
CA LEU A 66 6.26 6.99 5.90
C LEU A 66 7.58 7.13 6.70
N PRO A 67 7.69 8.10 7.62
CA PRO A 67 8.94 8.33 8.34
C PRO A 67 9.31 7.14 9.21
N ILE A 68 10.57 6.72 9.14
CA ILE A 68 11.18 5.76 10.06
C ILE A 68 12.05 6.55 11.03
N ARG A 69 11.63 6.65 12.29
CA ARG A 69 12.37 7.41 13.30
C ARG A 69 13.17 6.45 14.19
N PRO A 70 14.44 6.76 14.48
CA PRO A 70 15.24 5.96 15.42
C PRO A 70 14.55 5.85 16.78
N GLY A 71 14.51 4.64 17.35
CA GLY A 71 13.88 4.36 18.65
C GLY A 71 12.42 3.94 18.58
N GLU A 72 11.79 3.95 17.39
CA GLU A 72 10.43 3.42 17.20
C GLU A 72 10.41 1.89 16.97
N GLU A 73 11.57 1.25 16.74
CA GLU A 73 11.64 -0.16 16.31
C GLU A 73 11.00 -1.12 17.31
N GLU A 74 11.22 -0.90 18.60
CA GLU A 74 10.66 -1.73 19.66
C GLU A 74 9.15 -1.53 19.80
N LEU A 75 8.65 -0.30 19.59
CA LEU A 75 7.22 -0.03 19.59
C LEU A 75 6.53 -0.69 18.40
N ILE A 76 7.12 -0.59 17.21
CA ILE A 76 6.63 -1.25 15.99
C ILE A 76 6.64 -2.77 16.17
N ARG A 77 7.71 -3.33 16.75
CA ARG A 77 7.80 -4.76 17.05
C ARG A 77 6.71 -5.23 18.01
N ARG A 78 6.39 -4.45 19.04
CA ARG A 78 5.26 -4.74 19.93
C ARG A 78 3.94 -4.71 19.20
N LEU A 79 3.71 -3.72 18.33
CA LEU A 79 2.49 -3.69 17.50
C LEU A 79 2.40 -4.98 16.69
N ILE A 80 3.44 -5.33 15.93
CA ILE A 80 3.52 -6.54 15.10
C ILE A 80 3.14 -7.81 15.87
N ASN A 81 3.70 -7.99 17.08
CA ASN A 81 3.50 -9.20 17.89
C ASN A 81 2.06 -9.36 18.43
N HIS A 82 1.28 -8.28 18.46
CA HIS A 82 -0.10 -8.29 18.95
C HIS A 82 -1.16 -8.28 17.84
N GLN A 83 -0.75 -8.40 16.57
CA GLN A 83 -1.69 -8.36 15.44
C GLN A 83 -2.29 -9.72 15.10
N ARG A 84 -3.48 -9.67 14.48
CA ARG A 84 -4.21 -10.85 14.00
C ARG A 84 -3.46 -11.61 12.90
N PHE A 85 -2.86 -10.88 11.95
CA PHE A 85 -2.12 -11.48 10.86
C PHE A 85 -0.62 -11.36 11.13
N SER A 86 0.05 -12.51 11.18
CA SER A 86 1.48 -12.59 11.44
C SER A 86 2.31 -12.05 10.29
N PHE A 87 3.45 -11.46 10.64
CA PHE A 87 4.42 -10.93 9.71
C PHE A 87 5.53 -11.96 9.46
N GLU A 88 5.99 -12.04 8.22
CA GLU A 88 7.11 -12.91 7.84
C GLU A 88 8.41 -12.10 7.89
N ASN A 89 9.30 -12.42 8.83
CA ASN A 89 10.60 -11.76 9.03
C ASN A 89 10.54 -10.21 8.95
N PRO A 90 9.69 -9.55 9.77
CA PRO A 90 9.46 -8.12 9.64
C PRO A 90 10.71 -7.30 9.96
N LYS A 91 11.07 -6.39 9.04
CA LYS A 91 12.06 -5.35 9.28
C LYS A 91 11.36 -4.12 9.87
N CYS A 92 11.55 -3.84 11.16
CA CYS A 92 10.89 -2.71 11.82
C CYS A 92 11.35 -1.32 11.32
N THR A 93 12.38 -1.29 10.49
CA THR A 93 12.89 -0.10 9.80
C THR A 93 12.32 0.05 8.38
N ASP A 94 11.41 -0.82 7.96
CA ASP A 94 10.75 -0.77 6.65
C ASP A 94 9.42 -0.01 6.77
N PRO A 95 9.21 1.06 5.97
CA PRO A 95 7.97 1.84 5.99
C PRO A 95 6.72 1.03 5.64
N HIS A 96 6.82 0.02 4.78
CA HIS A 96 5.68 -0.84 4.42
C HIS A 96 5.31 -1.79 5.58
N VAL A 97 6.30 -2.31 6.29
CA VAL A 97 6.08 -3.10 7.52
C VAL A 97 5.40 -2.24 8.58
N LYS A 98 5.87 -1.00 8.76
CA LYS A 98 5.26 -0.03 9.66
C LYS A 98 3.82 0.29 9.25
N ALA A 99 3.56 0.57 7.97
CA ALA A 99 2.20 0.83 7.47
C ALA A 99 1.25 -0.35 7.74
N ASN A 100 1.68 -1.59 7.46
CA ASN A 100 0.90 -2.79 7.75
C ASN A 100 0.58 -2.91 9.25
N ALA A 101 1.59 -2.74 10.12
CA ALA A 101 1.38 -2.79 11.58
C ALA A 101 0.38 -1.74 12.06
N LEU A 102 0.47 -0.51 11.54
CA LEU A 102 -0.45 0.59 11.88
C LEU A 102 -1.87 0.35 11.37
N LEU A 103 -2.03 -0.22 10.17
CA LEU A 103 -3.33 -0.63 9.62
C LEU A 103 -3.99 -1.71 10.49
N GLN A 104 -3.25 -2.77 10.86
CA GLN A 104 -3.80 -3.82 11.73
C GLN A 104 -4.14 -3.29 13.12
N ALA A 105 -3.30 -2.42 13.69
CA ALA A 105 -3.57 -1.76 14.96
C ALA A 105 -4.86 -0.92 14.88
N HIS A 106 -5.09 -0.22 13.76
CA HIS A 106 -6.31 0.55 13.52
C HIS A 106 -7.55 -0.36 13.48
N PHE A 107 -7.51 -1.42 12.69
CA PHE A 107 -8.63 -2.35 12.54
C PHE A 107 -8.94 -3.13 13.83
N SER A 108 -7.94 -3.40 14.65
CA SER A 108 -8.09 -4.03 15.97
C SER A 108 -8.47 -3.05 17.08
N ARG A 109 -8.55 -1.74 16.79
CA ARG A 109 -8.78 -0.67 17.78
C ARG A 109 -7.71 -0.66 18.88
N GLN A 110 -6.51 -1.15 18.59
CA GLN A 110 -5.38 -1.08 19.51
C GLN A 110 -4.93 0.39 19.62
N SER A 111 -4.74 0.86 20.86
CA SER A 111 -4.23 2.21 21.09
C SER A 111 -2.79 2.35 20.60
N VAL A 112 -2.55 3.38 19.79
CA VAL A 112 -1.22 3.78 19.30
C VAL A 112 -0.95 5.19 19.81
N GLY A 113 0.21 5.40 20.43
CA GLY A 113 0.59 6.67 21.05
C GLY A 113 1.70 7.42 20.33
N GLY A 114 1.90 8.68 20.71
CA GLY A 114 3.01 9.52 20.24
C GLY A 114 3.02 9.72 18.71
N ASN A 115 4.21 9.73 18.12
CA ASN A 115 4.39 9.94 16.68
C ASN A 115 3.72 8.86 15.83
N LEU A 116 3.69 7.61 16.31
CA LEU A 116 3.04 6.50 15.59
C LEU A 116 1.53 6.72 15.42
N ALA A 117 0.88 7.45 16.33
CA ALA A 117 -0.53 7.79 16.21
C ALA A 117 -0.78 8.79 15.07
N LEU A 118 0.15 9.72 14.83
CA LEU A 118 0.10 10.64 13.70
C LEU A 118 0.34 9.90 12.40
N ASP A 119 1.36 9.04 12.37
CA ASP A 119 1.66 8.21 11.21
C ASP A 119 0.48 7.27 10.86
N GLN A 120 -0.22 6.72 11.86
CA GLN A 120 -1.41 5.90 11.64
C GLN A 120 -2.53 6.69 10.95
N ARG A 121 -2.73 7.97 11.28
CA ARG A 121 -3.75 8.80 10.63
C ARG A 121 -3.44 8.99 9.15
N GLU A 122 -2.20 9.31 8.81
CA GLU A 122 -1.76 9.47 7.42
C GLU A 122 -1.94 8.18 6.61
N VAL A 123 -1.60 7.05 7.23
CA VAL A 123 -1.80 5.73 6.63
C VAL A 123 -3.28 5.46 6.38
N VAL A 124 -4.15 5.72 7.37
CA VAL A 124 -5.60 5.47 7.24
C VAL A 124 -6.27 6.40 6.23
N ILE A 125 -5.84 7.67 6.13
CA ILE A 125 -6.38 8.64 5.16
C ILE A 125 -6.20 8.12 3.72
N SER A 126 -5.01 7.62 3.40
CA SER A 126 -4.72 7.09 2.06
C SER A 126 -5.26 5.67 1.84
N ALA A 127 -5.47 4.89 2.90
CA ALA A 127 -6.01 3.53 2.81
C ALA A 127 -7.37 3.46 2.10
N SER A 128 -8.26 4.44 2.30
CA SER A 128 -9.61 4.39 1.69
C SER A 128 -9.56 4.37 0.17
N ARG A 129 -8.80 5.28 -0.45
CA ARG A 129 -8.67 5.35 -1.91
C ARG A 129 -7.87 4.16 -2.48
N LEU A 130 -6.85 3.70 -1.75
CA LEU A 130 -6.07 2.52 -2.13
C LEU A 130 -6.94 1.26 -2.13
N LEU A 131 -7.79 1.09 -1.13
CA LEU A 131 -8.75 -0.01 -1.06
C LEU A 131 -9.78 0.04 -2.19
N GLN A 132 -10.29 1.22 -2.52
CA GLN A 132 -11.21 1.38 -3.67
C GLN A 132 -10.53 1.00 -4.98
N ALA A 133 -9.29 1.45 -5.19
CA ALA A 133 -8.52 1.04 -6.36
C ALA A 133 -8.25 -0.47 -6.39
N MET A 134 -7.99 -1.12 -5.25
CA MET A 134 -7.85 -2.58 -5.18
C MET A 134 -9.15 -3.33 -5.53
N VAL A 135 -10.31 -2.71 -5.36
CA VAL A 135 -11.60 -3.31 -5.75
C VAL A 135 -11.83 -3.20 -7.26
N ASP A 136 -11.36 -2.11 -7.87
CA ASP A 136 -11.53 -1.86 -9.31
C ASP A 136 -10.48 -2.57 -10.19
N VAL A 137 -9.34 -2.99 -9.60
CA VAL A 137 -8.29 -3.81 -10.24
C VAL A 137 -8.70 -5.29 -10.28
#